data_AF-A0A508AB88-F1
#
_entry.id   AF-A0A508AB88-F1
#
_cell.length_a   1.000
_cell.length_b   1.000
_cell.length_c   1.000
_cell.angle_alpha   90.00
_cell.angle_beta   90.00
_cell.angle_gamma   90.00
#
_symmetry.space_group_name_H-M   'P 1'
#
loop_
_entity.id
_entity.type
_entity.pdbx_description
1 polymer ?
#
loop_
_entity_poly.entity_id
_entity_poly.type
_entity_poly.pdbx_seq_one_letter_code
_entity_poly.pdbx_strand_id
1 'polypeptide(L)' 'MKGGLALLGIVCLLSTAPAVAGTIYRCEGADGVPSYVSKRVKGSKCTAVTSYRGGRSQAPA' A
#
# COMPACT_ATOMS: atom_id res chain seq x y z
N MET A 1 24.81 -20.85 16.21
CA MET A 1 23.34 -20.68 16.18
C MET A 1 22.94 -19.21 16.39
N LYS A 2 23.34 -18.26 15.52
CA LYS A 2 22.99 -16.83 15.67
C LYS A 2 22.38 -16.17 14.42
N GLY A 3 22.55 -16.79 13.25
CA GLY A 3 21.98 -16.29 11.99
C GLY A 3 20.47 -16.52 11.86
N GLY A 4 19.96 -17.63 12.40
CA GLY A 4 18.53 -17.96 12.34
C GLY A 4 17.64 -16.98 13.10
N LEU A 5 18.09 -16.53 14.29
CA LEU A 5 17.33 -15.56 15.10
C LEU A 5 17.31 -14.16 14.46
N ALA A 6 18.41 -13.75 13.84
CA ALA A 6 18.50 -12.48 13.11
C ALA A 6 17.61 -12.47 11.86
N LEU A 7 17.56 -13.58 11.11
CA LEU A 7 16.68 -13.74 9.95
C LEU A 7 15.20 -13.71 10.34
N LEU A 8 14.82 -14.38 11.43
CA LEU A 8 13.45 -14.34 11.98
C LEU A 8 13.04 -12.92 12.39
N GLY A 9 13.94 -12.16 13.03
CA GLY A 9 13.69 -10.77 13.38
C GLY A 9 13.43 -9.87 12.17
N ILE A 10 14.24 -10.01 11.10
CA ILE A 10 14.09 -9.23 9.87
C ILE A 10 12.77 -9.55 9.14
N VAL A 11 12.38 -10.81 9.07
CA VAL A 11 11.09 -11.23 8.47
C VAL A 11 9.90 -10.64 9.23
N CYS A 12 9.94 -10.66 10.58
CA CYS A 12 8.88 -10.05 11.38
C CYS A 12 8.78 -8.53 11.17
N LEU A 13 9.91 -7.81 11.09
CA LEU A 13 9.88 -6.37 10.79
C LEU A 13 9.33 -6.04 9.40
N LEU A 14 9.52 -6.89 8.39
CA LEU A 14 8.95 -6.68 7.07
C LEU A 14 7.44 -6.95 7.01
N SER A 15 6.93 -7.85 7.86
CA SER A 15 5.50 -8.21 7.88
C SER A 15 4.58 -7.13 8.46
N THR A 16 5.13 -6.11 9.14
CA THR A 16 4.36 -4.98 9.66
C THR A 16 4.29 -3.79 8.70
N ALA A 17 5.10 -3.77 7.64
CA ALA A 17 4.92 -2.80 6.57
C ALA A 17 3.67 -3.22 5.77
N PRO A 18 2.55 -2.49 5.85
CA PRO A 18 1.41 -2.81 5.03
C PRO A 18 1.86 -2.63 3.58
N ALA A 19 1.98 -3.73 2.85
CA ALA A 19 2.04 -3.71 1.40
C ALA A 19 0.70 -3.16 0.91
N VAL A 20 0.55 -1.83 0.93
CA VAL A 20 -0.57 -1.09 0.32
C VAL A 20 -0.45 -1.11 -1.21
N ALA A 21 0.06 -2.22 -1.77
CA ALA A 21 0.22 -2.43 -3.20
C ALA A 21 -1.13 -2.54 -3.94
N GLY A 22 -2.26 -2.49 -3.23
CA GLY A 22 -3.60 -2.46 -3.81
C GLY A 22 -4.32 -1.12 -3.75
N THR A 23 -3.80 -0.10 -3.06
CA THR A 23 -4.50 1.18 -2.95
C THR A 23 -4.03 2.15 -4.02
N ILE A 24 -4.93 2.53 -4.93
CA ILE A 24 -4.69 3.61 -5.88
C ILE A 24 -5.20 4.91 -5.26
N TYR A 25 -4.34 5.91 -5.25
CA TYR A 25 -4.65 7.28 -4.87
C TYR A 25 -4.78 8.14 -6.13
N ARG A 26 -5.78 9.01 -6.16
CA ARG A 26 -5.88 10.11 -7.10
C ARG A 26 -5.30 11.35 -6.44
N CYS A 27 -4.18 11.84 -6.95
CA CYS A 27 -3.51 13.05 -6.49
C CYS A 27 -3.75 14.18 -7.50
N GLU A 28 -4.23 15.33 -7.03
CA GLU A 28 -4.35 16.53 -7.84
C GLU A 28 -3.02 17.31 -7.75
N GLY A 29 -2.40 17.53 -8.92
CA GLY A 29 -1.19 18.35 -9.07
C GLY A 29 -1.51 19.85 -9.12
N ALA A 30 -0.49 20.70 -9.04
CA ALA A 30 -0.65 22.16 -9.16
C ALA A 30 -1.23 22.56 -10.54
N ASP A 31 -1.04 21.72 -11.55
CA ASP A 31 -1.51 21.90 -12.92
C ASP A 31 -2.97 21.46 -13.12
N GLY A 32 -3.66 21.01 -12.07
CA GLY A 32 -5.07 20.55 -12.12
C GLY A 32 -5.27 19.18 -12.77
N VAL A 33 -4.20 18.50 -13.19
CA VAL A 33 -4.28 17.17 -13.80
C VAL A 33 -4.25 16.08 -12.71
N PRO A 34 -5.22 15.15 -12.68
CA PRO A 34 -5.22 14.06 -11.73
C PRO A 34 -4.19 12.99 -12.09
N SER A 35 -3.35 12.64 -11.12
CA SER A 35 -2.39 11.53 -11.23
C SER A 35 -2.81 10.35 -10.37
N TYR A 36 -2.87 9.15 -10.96
CA TYR A 36 -3.21 7.93 -10.25
C TYR A 36 -1.93 7.20 -9.84
N VAL A 37 -1.68 7.14 -8.54
CA VAL A 37 -0.43 6.63 -7.97
C VAL A 37 -0.70 5.67 -6.82
N SER A 38 0.12 4.64 -6.70
CA SER A 38 0.03 3.69 -5.58
C SER A 38 0.54 4.25 -4.25
N LYS A 39 1.21 5.42 -4.28
CA LYS A 39 1.78 6.10 -3.11
C LYS A 39 1.37 7.56 -3.08
N ARG A 40 0.98 8.07 -1.92
CA ARG A 40 0.66 9.49 -1.72
C ARG A 40 1.91 10.35 -1.98
N VAL A 41 1.74 11.39 -2.79
CA VAL A 41 2.77 12.41 -3.06
C VAL A 41 2.69 13.48 -1.97
N LYS A 42 3.81 13.79 -1.31
CA LYS A 42 3.86 14.78 -0.23
C LYS A 42 3.67 16.18 -0.83
N GLY A 43 2.72 16.94 -0.28
CA GLY A 43 2.38 18.28 -0.78
C GLY A 43 1.22 18.33 -1.78
N SER A 44 0.80 17.19 -2.32
CA SER A 44 -0.36 17.10 -3.23
C SER A 44 -1.63 16.66 -2.49
N LYS A 45 -2.79 17.10 -2.98
CA LYS A 45 -4.10 16.64 -2.48
C LYS A 45 -4.36 15.24 -3.02
N CYS A 46 -4.07 14.21 -2.21
CA CYS A 46 -4.22 12.80 -2.59
C CYS A 46 -5.38 12.13 -1.86
N THR A 47 -6.32 11.57 -2.62
CA THR A 47 -7.49 10.83 -2.11
C THR A 47 -7.43 9.37 -2.54
N ALA A 48 -7.74 8.43 -1.64
CA ALA A 48 -7.81 7.02 -2.00
C ALA A 48 -9.06 6.77 -2.85
N VAL A 49 -8.91 6.23 -4.06
CA VAL A 49 -10.03 6.00 -4.99
C VAL A 49 -10.39 4.53 -5.12
N THR A 50 -9.43 3.63 -4.97
CA THR A 50 -9.71 2.20 -4.91
C THR A 50 -8.68 1.52 -4.02
N SER A 51 -9.10 0.48 -3.31
CA SER A 51 -8.22 -0.35 -2.49
C SER A 51 -8.54 -1.80 -2.77
N TYR A 52 -7.71 -2.43 -3.60
CA TYR A 52 -7.78 -3.85 -3.84
C TYR A 52 -7.30 -4.60 -2.60
N ARG A 53 -8.18 -5.43 -2.03
CA ARG A 53 -7.87 -6.38 -0.97
C ARG A 53 -7.94 -7.77 -1.61
N GLY A 54 -6.79 -8.32 -1.99
CA GLY A 54 -6.72 -9.69 -2.47
C GLY A 54 -7.18 -10.65 -1.38
N GLY A 55 -8.25 -11.41 -1.65
CA GLY A 55 -8.56 -12.62 -0.87
C GLY A 55 -9.62 -12.54 0.23
N ARG A 56 -10.74 -11.85 0.02
CA ARG A 56 -12.03 -12.43 0.42
C ARG A 56 -12.89 -12.52 -0.83
N SER A 57 -12.91 -13.68 -1.46
CA SER A 57 -14.03 -14.05 -2.32
C SER A 57 -15.27 -14.01 -1.43
N GLN A 58 -16.02 -12.91 -1.47
CA GLN A 58 -17.38 -12.93 -0.96
C GLN A 58 -18.13 -13.89 -1.86
N ALA A 59 -18.45 -15.08 -1.36
CA ALA A 59 -19.32 -16.00 -2.06
C ALA A 59 -20.65 -15.25 -2.32
N PRO A 60 -21.13 -15.18 -3.57
CA PRO A 60 -22.48 -14.70 -3.81
C PRO A 60 -23.48 -15.61 -3.05
N ALA A 61 -24.48 -14.98 -2.42
CA ALA A 61 -25.49 -15.65 -1.59
C ALA A 61 -26.44 -16.52 -2.41
#